data_AF-A0A2T0JKV0-F1
#
_entry.id   AF-A0A2T0JKV0-F1
#
_cell.length_a   1.000
_cell.length_b   1.000
_cell.length_c   1.000
_cell.angle_alpha   90.00
_cell.angle_beta   90.00
_cell.angle_gamma   90.00
#
_symmetry.space_group_name_H-M   'P 1'
#
loop_
_entity.id
_entity.type
_entity.pdbx_description
1 polymer ?
#
loop_
_entity_poly.entity_id
_entity_poly.type
_entity_poly.pdbx_seq_one_letter_code
_entity_poly.pdbx_strand_id
1 'polypeptide(L)'
;MNADGADFGEQLRAMSARGTSPDGQIRALISGDLSLRITFSRGTFEWYDERGLSRQLAGLGTNTWVAWERERRDIYRRSQSLTTEEAAQERRTAGDSRQERFASGLRELECEAGSPSAVLHIRTTGMINWQVEIEPGALRQFREQDFIGEMTGAFANLMRDRERKLILLKAEHFDLGIPRSWRDRVR
;
A
#
# COMPACT_ATOMS: atom_id res chain seq x y z
N MET A 1 -9.74 2.75 33.22
CA MET A 1 -10.63 3.46 32.28
C MET A 1 -9.74 3.88 31.12
N ASN A 2 -9.85 3.19 29.98
CA ASN A 2 -8.83 3.15 28.93
C ASN A 2 -8.93 4.37 28.00
N ALA A 3 -8.06 5.36 28.19
CA ALA A 3 -7.88 6.50 27.29
C ALA A 3 -6.98 6.15 26.07
N ASP A 4 -6.17 5.09 26.15
CA ASP A 4 -5.16 4.76 25.11
C ASP A 4 -5.75 4.24 23.78
N GLY A 5 -6.93 3.61 23.81
CA GLY A 5 -7.55 3.05 22.60
C GLY A 5 -8.13 4.10 21.65
N ALA A 6 -8.58 5.23 22.19
CA ALA A 6 -9.10 6.35 21.40
C ALA A 6 -7.97 7.10 20.68
N ASP A 7 -6.84 7.28 21.36
CA ASP A 7 -5.64 7.96 20.84
C ASP A 7 -4.98 7.17 19.69
N PHE A 8 -4.79 5.85 19.82
CA PHE A 8 -4.16 5.05 18.75
C PHE A 8 -4.96 5.05 17.44
N GLY A 9 -6.28 4.86 17.52
CA GLY A 9 -7.14 4.88 16.34
C GLY A 9 -7.21 6.25 15.68
N GLU A 10 -7.15 7.33 16.47
CA GLU A 10 -7.08 8.70 15.96
C GLU A 10 -5.73 9.00 15.30
N GLN A 11 -4.62 8.58 15.92
CA GLN A 11 -3.28 8.70 15.35
C GLN A 11 -3.15 7.96 14.02
N LEU A 12 -3.70 6.74 13.91
CA LEU A 12 -3.72 6.01 12.64
C LEU A 12 -4.55 6.72 11.57
N ARG A 13 -5.69 7.32 11.92
CA ARG A 13 -6.52 8.09 10.97
C ARG A 13 -5.86 9.39 10.53
N ALA A 14 -5.15 10.06 11.43
CA ALA A 14 -4.40 11.29 11.17
C ALA A 14 -3.05 11.04 10.47
N MET A 15 -2.61 9.78 10.38
CA MET A 15 -1.36 9.40 9.73
C MET A 15 -1.35 9.86 8.28
N SER A 16 -0.21 10.36 7.83
CA SER A 16 0.05 10.57 6.42
C SER A 16 1.49 10.29 6.09
N ALA A 17 1.73 9.79 4.87
CA ALA A 17 3.05 9.48 4.38
C ALA A 17 3.23 10.06 2.98
N ARG A 18 4.43 10.59 2.72
CA ARG A 18 4.80 11.18 1.45
C ARG A 18 5.82 10.31 0.74
N GLY A 19 5.65 10.18 -0.57
CA GLY A 19 6.63 9.58 -1.45
C GLY A 19 6.91 10.46 -2.64
N THR A 20 8.07 10.26 -3.23
CA THR A 20 8.48 10.91 -4.46
C THR A 20 8.97 9.84 -5.43
N SER A 21 8.65 10.02 -6.70
CA SER A 21 9.16 9.21 -7.81
C SER A 21 10.68 9.31 -7.92
N PRO A 22 11.36 8.31 -8.53
CA PRO A 22 12.80 8.31 -8.71
C PRO A 22 13.38 9.58 -9.36
N ASP A 23 12.69 10.19 -10.32
CA ASP A 23 13.14 11.41 -10.99
C ASP A 23 12.74 12.73 -10.29
N GLY A 24 12.03 12.64 -9.16
CA GLY A 24 11.63 13.80 -8.38
C GLY A 24 10.39 14.54 -8.88
N GLN A 25 9.79 14.14 -10.01
CA GLN A 25 8.77 14.94 -10.70
C GLN A 25 7.33 14.56 -10.34
N ILE A 26 7.13 13.43 -9.68
CA ILE A 26 5.83 12.96 -9.20
C ILE A 26 5.89 12.80 -7.69
N ARG A 27 4.90 13.33 -6.98
CA ARG A 27 4.74 13.20 -5.54
C ARG A 27 3.45 12.48 -5.21
N ALA A 28 3.48 11.68 -4.15
CA ALA A 28 2.32 11.02 -3.59
C ALA A 28 2.17 11.40 -2.12
N LEU A 29 0.91 11.52 -1.68
CA LEU A 29 0.51 11.59 -0.28
C LEU A 29 -0.51 10.49 -0.05
N ILE A 30 -0.24 9.60 0.90
CA ILE A 30 -1.18 8.59 1.38
C ILE A 30 -1.61 8.96 2.80
N SER A 31 -2.92 8.97 3.06
CA SER A 31 -3.48 9.18 4.41
C SER A 31 -3.79 7.87 5.13
N GLY A 32 -4.18 7.96 6.41
CA GLY A 32 -4.47 6.82 7.28
C GLY A 32 -5.60 5.91 6.78
N ASP A 33 -6.56 6.45 6.04
CA ASP A 33 -7.63 5.73 5.36
C ASP A 33 -7.21 5.14 4.00
N LEU A 34 -5.92 5.19 3.68
CA LEU A 34 -5.35 4.77 2.40
C LEU A 34 -5.90 5.57 1.20
N SER A 35 -6.33 6.81 1.41
CA SER A 35 -6.60 7.71 0.28
C SER A 35 -5.27 8.16 -0.35
N LEU A 36 -5.20 8.17 -1.68
CA LEU A 36 -4.01 8.57 -2.44
C LEU A 36 -4.25 9.91 -3.13
N ARG A 37 -3.31 10.83 -2.97
CA ARG A 37 -3.20 12.05 -3.77
C ARG A 37 -1.88 12.04 -4.52
N ILE A 38 -1.94 12.22 -5.84
CA ILE A 38 -0.77 12.35 -6.71
C ILE A 38 -0.68 13.79 -7.21
N THR A 39 0.53 14.27 -7.40
CA THR A 39 0.80 15.58 -8.00
C THR A 39 2.03 15.47 -8.90
N PHE A 40 1.88 15.93 -10.14
CA PHE A 40 3.00 16.13 -11.06
C PHE A 40 3.59 17.51 -10.85
N SER A 41 4.90 17.62 -11.04
CA SER A 41 5.54 18.90 -11.31
C SER A 41 4.91 19.54 -12.55
N ARG A 42 4.86 20.86 -12.58
CA ARG A 42 4.19 21.60 -13.66
C ARG A 42 4.75 21.20 -15.04
N GLY A 43 3.87 20.69 -15.90
CA GLY A 43 4.17 20.35 -17.29
C GLY A 43 4.97 19.05 -17.48
N THR A 44 5.26 18.29 -16.43
CA THR A 44 6.07 17.07 -16.57
C THR A 44 5.28 15.87 -17.09
N PHE A 45 3.95 15.86 -16.89
CA PHE A 45 3.10 14.78 -17.38
C PHE A 45 3.24 14.57 -18.90
N GLU A 46 3.27 15.66 -19.66
CA GLU A 46 3.36 15.65 -21.13
C GLU A 46 4.71 15.15 -21.66
N TRP A 47 5.73 15.07 -20.81
CA TRP A 47 7.08 14.65 -21.20
C TRP A 47 7.30 13.13 -21.07
N TYR A 48 6.38 12.43 -20.41
CA TYR A 48 6.49 10.99 -20.27
C TYR A 48 5.88 10.25 -21.46
N ASP A 49 6.54 9.17 -21.85
CA ASP A 49 5.90 8.06 -22.53
C ASP A 49 5.35 7.05 -21.51
N GLU A 50 4.54 6.10 -21.97
CA GLU A 50 3.88 5.10 -21.12
C GLU A 50 4.90 4.30 -20.31
N ARG A 51 6.04 3.93 -20.92
CA ARG A 51 7.10 3.15 -20.26
C ARG A 51 7.85 3.96 -19.22
N GLY A 52 8.14 5.22 -19.52
CA GLY A 52 8.77 6.17 -18.60
C GLY A 52 7.90 6.40 -17.38
N LEU A 53 6.63 6.75 -17.59
CA LEU A 53 5.69 6.99 -16.51
C LEU A 53 5.45 5.73 -15.67
N SER A 54 5.29 4.57 -16.30
CA SER A 54 5.17 3.27 -15.61
C SER A 54 6.32 3.03 -14.63
N ARG A 55 7.56 3.27 -15.05
CA ARG A 55 8.73 3.14 -14.17
C ARG A 55 8.71 4.12 -13.01
N GLN A 56 8.33 5.38 -13.26
CA GLN A 56 8.26 6.40 -12.21
C GLN A 56 7.16 6.08 -11.19
N LEU A 57 5.99 5.62 -11.64
CA LEU A 57 4.89 5.22 -10.78
C LEU A 57 5.20 3.97 -9.96
N ALA A 58 5.89 2.99 -10.53
CA ALA A 58 6.37 1.83 -9.77
C ALA A 58 7.31 2.25 -8.63
N GLY A 59 8.33 3.08 -8.93
CA GLY A 59 9.23 3.61 -7.93
C GLY A 59 8.52 4.49 -6.88
N LEU A 60 7.56 5.30 -7.31
CA LEU A 60 6.70 6.09 -6.42
C LEU A 60 5.92 5.18 -5.46
N GLY A 61 5.32 4.09 -5.94
CA GLY A 61 4.61 3.10 -5.14
C GLY A 61 5.48 2.52 -4.03
N THR A 62 6.67 2.01 -4.39
CA THR A 62 7.64 1.48 -3.42
C THR A 62 8.02 2.53 -2.37
N ASN A 63 8.42 3.74 -2.78
CA ASN A 63 8.86 4.79 -1.87
C ASN A 63 7.75 5.22 -0.90
N THR A 64 6.53 5.39 -1.42
CA THR A 64 5.39 5.85 -0.62
C THR A 64 4.96 4.77 0.37
N TRP A 65 4.93 3.50 -0.04
CA TRP A 65 4.60 2.39 0.87
C TRP A 65 5.63 2.22 1.99
N VAL A 66 6.93 2.31 1.66
CA VAL A 66 7.99 2.24 2.67
C VAL A 66 7.85 3.38 3.69
N ALA A 67 7.55 4.60 3.24
CA ALA A 67 7.29 5.72 4.14
C ALA A 67 6.06 5.46 5.02
N TRP A 68 4.96 4.99 4.44
CA TRP A 68 3.73 4.68 5.17
C TRP A 68 3.92 3.60 6.24
N GLU A 69 4.64 2.52 5.91
CA GLU A 69 4.90 1.43 6.85
C GLU A 69 5.83 1.87 8.01
N ARG A 70 6.76 2.79 7.76
CA ARG A 70 7.59 3.40 8.81
C ARG A 70 6.74 4.23 9.77
N GLU A 71 5.90 5.12 9.25
CA GLU A 71 5.00 5.94 10.06
C GLU A 71 4.05 5.09 10.91
N ARG A 72 3.44 4.07 10.29
CA ARG A 72 2.55 3.13 11.00
C ARG A 72 3.26 2.40 12.14
N ARG A 73 4.49 1.94 11.89
CA ARG A 73 5.31 1.27 12.90
C ARG A 73 5.70 2.20 14.03
N ASP A 74 5.98 3.46 13.74
CA ASP A 74 6.33 4.47 14.74
C ASP A 74 5.13 4.87 15.60
N ILE A 75 3.92 4.92 15.03
CA ILE A 75 2.67 5.08 15.79
C ILE A 75 2.45 3.88 16.71
N TYR A 76 2.58 2.65 16.19
CA TYR A 76 2.45 1.43 16.99
C TYR A 76 3.47 1.34 18.12
N ARG A 77 4.73 1.70 17.86
CA ARG A 77 5.77 1.75 18.90
C ARG A 77 5.38 2.72 20.02
N ARG A 78 4.94 3.93 19.64
CA ARG A 78 4.54 4.97 20.61
C ARG A 78 3.33 4.56 21.44
N SER A 79 2.34 3.91 20.85
CA SER A 79 1.15 3.46 21.59
C SER A 79 1.43 2.33 22.59
N GLN A 80 2.50 1.56 22.38
CA GLN A 80 2.95 0.56 23.34
C GLN A 80 3.95 1.10 24.38
N SER A 81 4.26 2.41 24.36
CA SER A 81 5.32 3.02 25.18
C SER A 81 6.69 2.32 25.08
N LEU A 82 6.94 1.63 23.97
CA LEU A 82 8.19 0.90 23.77
C LEU A 82 9.27 1.82 23.21
N THR A 83 10.48 1.65 23.69
CA THR A 83 11.67 2.17 23.00
C THR A 83 11.92 1.40 21.70
N THR A 84 12.73 1.96 20.80
CA THR A 84 13.11 1.29 19.55
C THR A 84 13.83 -0.05 19.82
N GLU A 85 14.60 -0.12 20.91
CA GLU A 85 15.35 -1.32 21.30
C GLU A 85 14.43 -2.41 21.87
N GLU A 86 13.45 -2.04 22.70
CA GLU A 86 12.46 -2.98 23.27
C GLU A 86 11.56 -3.57 22.18
N ALA A 87 11.07 -2.75 21.24
CA ALA A 87 10.27 -3.24 20.12
C ALA A 87 11.07 -4.19 19.20
N ALA A 88 12.39 -3.97 19.05
CA ALA A 88 13.27 -4.87 18.31
C ALA A 88 13.59 -6.16 19.09
N GLN A 89 13.63 -6.09 20.42
CA GLN A 89 13.86 -7.24 21.28
C GLN A 89 12.62 -8.14 21.38
N GLU A 90 11.41 -7.59 21.50
CA GLU A 90 10.17 -8.36 21.48
C GLU A 90 10.01 -9.17 20.20
N ARG A 91 10.29 -8.57 19.02
CA ARG A 91 10.26 -9.30 17.74
C ARG A 91 11.25 -10.45 17.66
N ARG A 92 12.41 -10.32 18.31
CA ARG A 92 13.43 -11.37 18.36
C ARG A 92 13.09 -12.49 19.34
N THR A 93 12.33 -12.16 20.38
CA THR A 93 11.96 -13.11 21.46
C THR A 93 10.63 -13.81 21.17
N ALA A 94 9.79 -13.25 20.30
CA ALA A 94 8.57 -13.86 19.80
C ALA A 94 8.87 -15.03 18.85
N GLY A 95 9.33 -16.17 19.40
CA GLY A 95 9.52 -17.44 18.70
C GLY A 95 8.20 -18.13 18.32
N ASP A 96 7.17 -17.38 17.93
CA ASP A 96 5.91 -17.93 17.47
C ASP A 96 5.99 -18.27 15.98
N SER A 97 6.16 -19.56 15.69
CA SER A 97 6.16 -20.10 14.32
C SER A 97 4.96 -19.64 13.46
N ARG A 98 3.83 -19.27 14.07
CA ARG A 98 2.67 -18.71 13.33
C ARG A 98 2.92 -17.27 12.89
N GLN A 99 3.54 -16.45 13.74
CA GLN A 99 3.90 -15.07 13.39
C GLN A 99 4.96 -15.04 12.28
N GLU A 100 5.95 -15.94 12.33
CA GLU A 100 6.96 -16.07 11.28
C GLU A 100 6.35 -16.48 9.94
N ARG A 101 5.46 -17.49 9.93
CA ARG A 101 4.74 -17.92 8.72
C ARG A 101 3.85 -16.81 8.18
N PHE A 102 3.13 -16.11 9.04
CA PHE A 102 2.33 -14.95 8.63
C PHE A 102 3.20 -13.84 8.02
N ALA A 103 4.36 -13.54 8.61
CA ALA A 103 5.31 -12.58 8.07
C ALA A 103 5.94 -13.03 6.74
N SER A 104 6.09 -14.34 6.51
CA SER A 104 6.48 -14.88 5.19
C SER A 104 5.34 -14.68 4.18
N GLY A 105 4.12 -15.08 4.54
CA GLY A 105 2.95 -14.91 3.68
C GLY A 105 2.69 -13.45 3.32
N LEU A 106 2.95 -12.50 4.24
CA LEU A 106 2.89 -11.07 3.94
C LEU A 106 3.92 -10.62 2.90
N ARG A 107 5.12 -11.21 2.89
CA ARG A 107 6.18 -10.88 1.92
C ARG A 107 5.90 -11.45 0.54
N GLU A 108 5.19 -12.56 0.49
CA GLU A 108 4.80 -13.26 -0.74
C GLU A 108 3.41 -12.83 -1.25
N LEU A 109 2.68 -11.99 -0.50
CA LEU A 109 1.33 -11.57 -0.86
C LEU A 109 1.33 -10.78 -2.17
N GLU A 110 0.77 -11.38 -3.22
CA GLU A 110 0.60 -10.75 -4.52
C GLU A 110 -0.74 -10.04 -4.59
N CYS A 111 -0.73 -8.76 -4.96
CA CYS A 111 -1.91 -7.94 -5.15
C CYS A 111 -1.90 -7.34 -6.55
N GLU A 112 -3.07 -7.24 -7.18
CA GLU A 112 -3.20 -6.62 -8.49
C GLU A 112 -4.53 -5.89 -8.65
N ALA A 113 -4.53 -4.85 -9.49
CA ALA A 113 -5.73 -4.10 -9.82
C ALA A 113 -5.59 -3.30 -11.11
N GLY A 114 -6.70 -3.17 -11.83
CA GLY A 114 -6.85 -2.23 -12.93
C GLY A 114 -7.48 -0.90 -12.49
N SER A 115 -7.23 0.13 -13.28
CA SER A 115 -7.92 1.41 -13.23
C SER A 115 -9.38 1.27 -13.73
N PRO A 116 -10.27 2.23 -13.40
CA PRO A 116 -11.67 2.17 -13.81
C PRO A 116 -11.90 1.98 -15.31
N SER A 117 -11.07 2.61 -16.16
CA SER A 117 -11.15 2.49 -17.61
C SER A 117 -10.25 1.40 -18.20
N ALA A 118 -9.64 0.57 -17.35
CA ALA A 118 -8.72 -0.51 -17.73
C ALA A 118 -7.50 -0.06 -18.57
N VAL A 119 -7.05 1.19 -18.39
CA VAL A 119 -5.89 1.75 -19.11
C VAL A 119 -4.60 1.68 -18.30
N LEU A 120 -4.70 1.36 -17.02
CA LEU A 120 -3.56 1.22 -16.12
C LEU A 120 -3.76 -0.01 -15.24
N HIS A 121 -2.71 -0.80 -15.07
CA HIS A 121 -2.69 -1.98 -14.21
C HIS A 121 -1.54 -1.88 -13.22
N ILE A 122 -1.81 -2.19 -11.96
CA ILE A 122 -0.81 -2.21 -10.88
C ILE A 122 -0.71 -3.62 -10.36
N ARG A 123 0.51 -4.13 -10.22
CA ARG A 123 0.83 -5.37 -9.50
C ARG A 123 1.83 -5.08 -8.40
N THR A 124 1.71 -5.82 -7.30
CA THR A 124 2.73 -5.81 -6.27
C THR A 124 2.89 -7.13 -5.55
N THR A 125 4.13 -7.45 -5.17
CA THR A 125 4.45 -8.57 -4.27
C THR A 125 4.97 -8.01 -2.96
N GLY A 126 4.32 -8.40 -1.85
CA GLY A 126 4.68 -7.99 -0.50
C GLY A 126 4.60 -6.48 -0.27
N MET A 127 3.94 -5.74 -1.15
CA MET A 127 3.90 -4.27 -1.18
C MET A 127 5.27 -3.58 -1.34
N ILE A 128 6.31 -4.31 -1.73
CA ILE A 128 7.67 -3.79 -1.90
C ILE A 128 8.11 -3.79 -3.36
N ASN A 129 7.70 -4.80 -4.12
CA ASN A 129 7.96 -4.91 -5.54
C ASN A 129 6.73 -4.38 -6.26
N TRP A 130 6.82 -3.21 -6.88
CA TRP A 130 5.71 -2.58 -7.60
C TRP A 130 5.95 -2.66 -9.10
N GLN A 131 4.91 -2.96 -9.84
CA GLN A 131 4.87 -2.90 -11.29
C GLN A 131 3.64 -2.10 -11.68
N VAL A 132 3.83 -1.20 -12.64
CA VAL A 132 2.75 -0.42 -13.24
C VAL A 132 2.86 -0.62 -14.74
N GLU A 133 1.75 -0.95 -15.36
CA GLU A 133 1.61 -1.09 -16.80
C GLU A 133 0.57 -0.07 -17.26
N ILE A 134 0.91 0.73 -18.26
CA ILE A 134 0.02 1.71 -18.88
C ILE A 134 -0.22 1.26 -20.31
N GLU A 135 -1.49 1.18 -20.70
CA GLU A 135 -1.89 0.79 -22.04
C GLU A 135 -1.26 1.70 -23.11
N PRO A 136 -0.71 1.15 -24.22
CA PRO A 136 -0.12 1.95 -25.27
C PRO A 136 -1.07 3.02 -25.83
N GLY A 137 -0.62 4.27 -25.86
CA GLY A 137 -1.39 5.41 -26.35
C GLY A 137 -2.36 6.00 -25.34
N ALA A 138 -2.48 5.44 -24.12
CA ALA A 138 -3.33 5.99 -23.07
C ALA A 138 -2.93 7.44 -22.73
N LEU A 139 -1.64 7.77 -22.68
CA LEU A 139 -1.21 9.14 -22.33
C LEU A 139 -1.62 10.20 -23.37
N ARG A 140 -1.92 9.78 -24.60
CA ARG A 140 -2.45 10.70 -25.64
C ARG A 140 -3.95 10.95 -25.51
N GLN A 141 -4.67 10.09 -24.79
CA GLN A 141 -6.12 10.14 -24.65
C GLN A 141 -6.54 10.86 -23.37
N PHE A 142 -5.68 10.89 -22.35
CA PHE A 142 -5.97 11.45 -21.05
C PHE A 142 -5.22 12.77 -20.82
N ARG A 143 -5.91 13.74 -20.24
CA ARG A 143 -5.23 14.88 -19.60
C ARG A 143 -4.67 14.43 -18.26
N GLU A 144 -3.72 15.18 -17.72
CA GLU A 144 -3.08 14.89 -16.42
C GLU A 144 -4.10 14.58 -15.31
N GLN A 145 -5.15 15.40 -15.18
CA GLN A 145 -6.18 15.20 -14.15
C GLN A 145 -6.99 13.93 -14.35
N ASP A 146 -7.32 13.61 -15.60
CA ASP A 146 -8.07 12.41 -15.95
C ASP A 146 -7.21 11.15 -15.65
N PHE A 147 -5.91 11.22 -15.97
CA PHE A 147 -4.95 10.16 -15.64
C PHE A 147 -4.73 9.99 -14.13
N ILE A 148 -4.69 11.09 -13.36
CA ILE A 148 -4.67 11.03 -11.89
C ILE A 148 -5.91 10.30 -11.37
N GLY A 149 -7.09 10.54 -11.97
CA GLY A 149 -8.31 9.79 -11.67
C GLY A 149 -8.15 8.29 -11.88
N GLU A 150 -7.59 7.87 -13.01
CA GLU A 150 -7.32 6.45 -13.30
C GLU A 150 -6.35 5.84 -12.28
N MET A 151 -5.25 6.53 -11.97
CA MET A 151 -4.23 6.04 -11.04
C MET A 151 -4.75 5.93 -9.60
N THR A 152 -5.53 6.92 -9.15
CA THR A 152 -6.16 6.88 -7.81
C THR A 152 -7.21 5.78 -7.71
N GLY A 153 -8.00 5.57 -8.77
CA GLY A 153 -8.94 4.46 -8.87
C GLY A 153 -8.26 3.08 -8.84
N ALA A 154 -7.19 2.91 -9.61
CA ALA A 154 -6.39 1.68 -9.62
C ALA A 154 -5.79 1.38 -8.24
N PHE A 155 -5.23 2.40 -7.57
CA PHE A 155 -4.69 2.25 -6.23
C PHE A 155 -5.76 1.86 -5.20
N ALA A 156 -6.93 2.49 -5.24
CA ALA A 156 -8.04 2.13 -4.36
C ALA A 156 -8.48 0.67 -4.58
N ASN A 157 -8.54 0.22 -5.83
CA ASN A 157 -8.83 -1.19 -6.17
C ASN A 157 -7.73 -2.12 -5.65
N LEU A 158 -6.45 -1.75 -5.77
CA LEU A 158 -5.33 -2.53 -5.25
C LEU A 158 -5.41 -2.69 -3.72
N MET A 159 -5.78 -1.63 -3.00
CA MET A 159 -5.92 -1.69 -1.54
C MET A 159 -7.06 -2.60 -1.12
N ARG A 160 -8.18 -2.61 -1.87
CA ARG A 160 -9.28 -3.56 -1.63
C ARG A 160 -8.87 -5.01 -1.90
N ASP A 161 -8.14 -5.26 -2.98
CA ASP A 161 -7.60 -6.59 -3.28
C ASP A 161 -6.68 -7.07 -2.15
N ARG A 162 -5.75 -6.21 -1.74
CA ARG A 162 -4.86 -6.46 -0.61
C ARG A 162 -5.62 -6.75 0.69
N GLU A 163 -6.62 -5.95 1.02
CA GLU A 163 -7.43 -6.15 2.23
C GLU A 163 -8.10 -7.52 2.24
N ARG A 164 -8.73 -7.90 1.13
CA ARG A 164 -9.35 -9.22 0.97
C ARG A 164 -8.35 -10.35 1.15
N LYS A 165 -7.21 -10.29 0.47
CA LYS A 165 -6.16 -11.32 0.56
C LYS A 165 -5.52 -11.36 1.94
N LEU A 166 -5.36 -10.21 2.61
CA LEU A 166 -4.86 -10.13 3.97
C LEU A 166 -5.82 -10.78 4.98
N ILE A 167 -7.13 -10.62 4.81
CA ILE A 167 -8.13 -11.29 5.67
C ILE A 167 -7.99 -12.81 5.55
N LEU A 168 -7.84 -13.32 4.32
CA LEU A 168 -7.66 -14.76 4.07
C LEU A 168 -6.36 -15.27 4.71
N LEU A 169 -5.24 -14.56 4.48
CA LEU A 169 -3.95 -14.91 5.06
C LEU A 169 -4.00 -14.92 6.60
N LYS A 170 -4.67 -13.96 7.22
CA LYS A 170 -4.86 -13.97 8.69
C LYS A 170 -5.70 -15.16 9.15
N ALA A 171 -6.75 -15.52 8.41
CA ALA A 171 -7.62 -16.64 8.74
C ALA A 171 -6.90 -17.99 8.68
N GLU A 172 -5.89 -18.13 7.80
CA GLU A 172 -5.04 -19.31 7.71
C GLU A 172 -4.12 -19.49 8.92
N HIS A 173 -3.67 -18.40 9.54
CA HIS A 173 -2.66 -18.44 10.59
C HIS A 173 -3.17 -18.20 12.02
N PHE A 174 -4.27 -17.46 12.19
CA PHE A 174 -4.75 -17.01 13.51
C PHE A 174 -6.16 -17.47 13.87
N ASP A 175 -6.74 -18.40 13.09
CA ASP A 175 -8.06 -19.01 13.32
C ASP A 175 -9.13 -18.00 13.76
N LEU A 176 -9.32 -16.96 12.94
CA LEU A 176 -10.20 -15.82 13.21
C LEU A 176 -11.71 -16.16 13.22
N GLY A 177 -12.09 -17.44 13.25
CA GLY A 177 -13.49 -17.87 13.19
C GLY A 177 -14.19 -17.59 11.84
N ILE A 178 -13.44 -17.39 10.74
CA ILE A 178 -14.02 -17.12 9.42
C ILE A 178 -14.60 -18.43 8.82
N PRO A 179 -15.91 -18.48 8.49
CA PRO A 179 -16.53 -19.68 7.93
C PRO A 179 -15.84 -20.15 6.64
N ARG A 180 -15.57 -21.46 6.53
CA ARG A 180 -14.87 -22.08 5.38
C ARG A 180 -15.45 -21.69 4.02
N SER A 181 -16.77 -21.50 3.94
CA SER A 181 -17.50 -21.08 2.73
C SER A 181 -17.07 -19.76 2.08
N TRP A 182 -16.33 -18.90 2.80
CA TRP A 182 -15.76 -17.66 2.25
C TRP A 182 -14.40 -17.88 1.57
N ARG A 183 -13.64 -18.92 1.95
CA ARG A 183 -12.32 -19.22 1.35
C ARG A 183 -12.46 -19.72 -0.09
N ASP A 184 -13.55 -20.41 -0.40
CA ASP A 184 -13.76 -21.07 -1.69
C ASP A 184 -14.26 -20.12 -2.80
N ARG A 185 -14.63 -18.87 -2.48
CA ARG A 185 -15.13 -17.88 -3.47
C ARG A 185 -14.09 -16.88 -3.96
N VAL A 186 -12.89 -16.91 -3.39
CA VAL A 186 -11.82 -15.92 -3.66
C VAL A 186 -10.60 -16.56 -4.36
N ARG A 187 -10.64 -17.88 -4.59
CA ARG A 187 -9.76 -18.53 -5.57
C ARG A 187 -10.33 -18.36 -6.97
#